data_AF-U9UEJ7-F1
#
_entry.id   AF-U9UEJ7-F1
#
_cell.length_a   1.000
_cell.length_b   1.000
_cell.length_c   1.000
_cell.angle_alpha   90.00
_cell.angle_beta   90.00
_cell.angle_gamma   90.00
#
_symmetry.space_group_name_H-M   'P 1'
#
loop_
_entity.id
_entity.type
_entity.pdbx_description
1 polymer ?
#
loop_
_entity_poly.entity_id
_entity_poly.type
_entity_poly.pdbx_seq_one_letter_code
_entity_poly.pdbx_strand_id
1 'polypeptide(L)'
;MEKWCKPCQINNLKQNFTNWTSGNEKIDDFIQEMQLKIEKYKDMIVEWVPYDQFINVKKIGKDGFATAIWKNGSLKYNYKEIKYERKPNKEVTLKCLSNSQNNICDLLDKAKAYSIKYGISQNPDTNDYIIVLNNSYCKECGERYTGVVLQKWCKPCQINNLKHNFTNWTSGNEKIDDFIQEMQLKIERTWDIIVEWIPYSQFNNVKKIGKDGFATAIWKNGSLKFNNEEIKYERKPDKVTLKCLNNSQNIISDLLNEVCNF
;
A
#
# COMPACT_ATOMS: atom_id res chain seq x y z
N MET A 1 9.12 -11.20 35.41
CA MET A 1 8.96 -10.36 34.22
C MET A 1 9.25 -8.93 34.64
N GLU A 2 10.41 -8.38 34.27
CA GLU A 2 10.67 -6.96 34.46
C GLU A 2 9.68 -6.16 33.62
N LYS A 3 8.88 -5.33 34.30
CA LYS A 3 7.81 -4.55 33.69
C LYS A 3 8.43 -3.36 32.97
N TRP A 4 8.06 -3.16 31.71
CA TRP A 4 8.41 -1.93 31.00
C TRP A 4 7.88 -0.69 31.75
N CYS A 5 8.70 0.35 31.82
CA CYS A 5 8.37 1.63 32.46
C CYS A 5 8.33 2.74 31.40
N LYS A 6 7.11 3.16 31.01
CA LYS A 6 6.89 4.29 30.09
C LYS A 6 7.57 5.59 30.57
N PRO A 7 7.41 6.03 31.83
CA PRO A 7 8.10 7.24 32.30
C PRO A 7 9.62 7.15 32.22
N CYS A 8 10.20 5.98 32.48
CA CYS A 8 11.64 5.76 32.40
C CYS A 8 12.16 5.88 30.97
N GLN A 9 11.43 5.31 30.00
CA GLN A 9 11.75 5.45 28.58
C GLN A 9 11.64 6.92 28.12
N ILE A 10 10.57 7.62 28.51
CA ILE A 10 10.40 9.05 28.22
C ILE A 10 11.54 9.89 28.82
N ASN A 11 11.92 9.63 30.08
CA ASN A 11 13.02 10.36 30.72
C ASN A 11 14.35 10.11 30.02
N ASN A 12 14.61 8.89 29.55
CA ASN A 12 15.80 8.59 28.75
C ASN A 12 15.79 9.33 27.39
N LEU A 13 14.63 9.44 26.72
CA LEU A 13 14.51 10.24 25.50
C LEU A 13 14.79 11.72 25.79
N LYS A 14 14.20 12.29 26.85
CA LYS A 14 14.40 13.70 27.25
C LYS A 14 15.88 14.03 27.48
N GLN A 15 16.64 13.12 28.09
CA GLN A 15 18.08 13.29 28.30
C GLN A 15 18.88 13.35 26.98
N ASN A 16 18.32 12.86 25.89
CA ASN A 16 18.97 12.76 24.60
C ASN A 16 18.42 13.73 23.54
N PHE A 17 17.48 14.63 23.88
CA PHE A 17 16.85 15.55 22.93
C PHE A 17 17.86 16.37 22.10
N THR A 18 18.98 16.75 22.71
CA THR A 18 20.05 17.50 22.05
C THR A 18 20.78 16.71 20.95
N ASN A 19 20.65 15.38 20.92
CA ASN A 19 21.30 14.53 19.91
C ASN A 19 20.55 14.50 18.57
N TRP A 20 19.32 15.03 18.51
CA TRP A 20 18.47 15.01 17.32
C TRP A 20 18.10 16.41 16.83
N THR A 21 18.95 17.39 17.04
CA THR A 21 18.70 18.75 16.53
C THR A 21 18.94 18.82 15.02
N SER A 22 18.00 19.47 14.34
CA SER A 22 18.05 19.83 12.93
C SER A 22 18.66 21.21 12.69
N GLY A 23 18.86 22.00 13.75
CA GLY A 23 19.13 23.43 13.66
C GLY A 23 17.88 24.28 13.38
N ASN A 24 16.69 23.66 13.29
CA ASN A 24 15.41 24.35 13.15
C ASN A 24 14.50 24.05 14.35
N GLU A 25 14.23 25.08 15.16
CA GLU A 25 13.46 24.95 16.41
C GLU A 25 12.09 24.28 16.21
N LYS A 26 11.35 24.64 15.15
CA LYS A 26 10.01 24.07 14.89
C LYS A 26 10.06 22.57 14.57
N ILE A 27 11.10 22.13 13.87
CA ILE A 27 11.28 20.71 13.55
C ILE A 27 11.73 19.94 14.79
N ASP A 28 12.63 20.53 15.57
CA ASP A 28 13.13 19.94 16.81
C ASP A 28 11.99 19.77 17.82
N ASP A 29 11.14 20.79 17.98
CA ASP A 29 9.93 20.74 18.81
C ASP A 29 8.96 19.66 18.35
N PHE A 30 8.73 19.55 17.03
CA PHE A 30 7.88 18.50 16.48
C PHE A 30 8.45 17.10 16.74
N ILE A 31 9.75 16.90 16.56
CA ILE A 31 10.42 15.63 16.85
C ILE A 31 10.23 15.27 18.33
N GLN A 32 10.48 16.21 19.24
CA GLN A 32 10.27 16.01 20.68
C GLN A 32 8.80 15.68 21.00
N GLU A 33 7.84 16.42 20.42
CA GLU A 33 6.41 16.15 20.57
C GLU A 33 6.07 14.69 20.16
N MET A 34 6.61 14.22 19.04
CA MET A 34 6.39 12.86 18.55
C MET A 34 7.06 11.81 19.44
N GLN A 35 8.25 12.09 19.97
CA GLN A 35 8.96 11.20 20.91
C GLN A 35 8.23 11.04 22.24
N LEU A 36 7.49 12.06 22.70
CA LEU A 36 6.71 12.02 23.94
C LEU A 36 5.38 11.25 23.81
N LYS A 37 4.92 10.98 22.57
CA LYS A 37 3.68 10.24 22.28
C LYS A 37 3.81 8.71 22.29
N ILE A 38 4.94 8.17 22.76
CA ILE A 38 5.12 6.71 22.85
C ILE A 38 4.12 6.09 23.83
N GLU A 39 3.47 5.00 23.43
CA GLU A 39 2.47 4.27 24.21
C GLU A 39 2.87 2.82 24.49
N LYS A 40 3.82 2.27 23.73
CA LYS A 40 4.33 0.91 23.91
C LYS A 40 5.85 0.91 23.81
N TYR A 41 6.49 -0.04 24.50
CA TYR A 41 7.96 -0.19 24.46
C TYR A 41 8.55 -0.42 23.05
N LYS A 42 7.75 -0.92 22.10
CA LYS A 42 8.16 -1.16 20.70
C LYS A 42 7.83 0.01 19.77
N ASP A 43 7.28 1.10 20.27
CA ASP A 43 6.95 2.24 19.43
C ASP A 43 8.23 2.81 18.80
N MET A 44 8.10 3.20 17.54
CA MET A 44 9.21 3.75 16.78
C MET A 44 9.47 5.18 17.23
N ILE A 45 10.74 5.52 17.36
CA ILE A 45 11.18 6.86 17.75
C ILE A 45 11.35 7.69 16.47
N VAL A 46 10.73 8.86 16.44
CA VAL A 46 10.94 9.86 15.39
C VAL A 46 12.23 10.61 15.71
N GLU A 47 13.10 10.80 14.71
CA GLU A 47 14.44 11.35 14.87
C GLU A 47 14.73 12.40 13.79
N TRP A 48 15.65 13.32 14.05
CA TRP A 48 16.35 13.98 12.96
C TRP A 48 17.38 13.00 12.38
N VAL A 49 17.39 12.87 11.05
CA VAL A 49 18.29 11.96 10.35
C VAL A 49 19.19 12.77 9.41
N PRO A 50 20.50 12.86 9.67
CA PRO A 50 21.43 13.50 8.74
C PRO A 50 21.36 12.81 7.36
N TYR A 51 21.37 13.60 6.29
CA TYR A 51 21.15 13.07 4.93
C TYR A 51 22.25 12.11 4.48
N ASP A 52 23.48 12.32 4.95
CA ASP A 52 24.62 11.44 4.69
C ASP A 52 24.45 10.01 5.23
N GLN A 53 23.40 9.76 6.03
CA GLN A 53 23.02 8.44 6.52
C GLN A 53 22.29 7.60 5.47
N PHE A 54 21.85 8.20 4.37
CA PHE A 54 21.17 7.50 3.29
C PHE A 54 22.14 7.12 2.17
N ILE A 55 22.15 5.84 1.81
CA ILE A 55 22.86 5.33 0.63
C ILE A 55 21.87 4.68 -0.33
N ASN A 56 22.28 4.52 -1.58
CA ASN A 56 21.45 3.92 -2.65
C ASN A 56 20.08 4.61 -2.79
N VAL A 57 20.05 5.95 -2.74
CA VAL A 57 18.83 6.72 -2.94
C VAL A 57 18.34 6.56 -4.38
N LYS A 58 17.13 6.04 -4.57
CA LYS A 58 16.50 5.81 -5.89
C LYS A 58 15.14 6.47 -5.94
N LYS A 59 14.94 7.40 -6.88
CA LYS A 59 13.65 8.07 -7.09
C LYS A 59 12.58 7.07 -7.55
N ILE A 60 11.35 7.32 -7.14
CA ILE A 60 10.17 6.50 -7.36
C ILE A 60 9.04 7.38 -7.88
N GLY A 61 8.43 6.96 -8.99
CA GLY A 61 7.26 7.64 -9.56
C GLY A 61 7.53 9.11 -9.86
N LYS A 62 6.46 9.91 -9.88
CA LYS A 62 6.52 11.36 -10.21
C LYS A 62 6.33 12.28 -8.99
N ASP A 63 5.99 11.73 -7.83
CA ASP A 63 5.57 12.51 -6.66
C ASP A 63 6.66 12.71 -5.60
N GLY A 64 7.94 12.78 -5.99
CA GLY A 64 9.03 13.06 -5.03
C GLY A 64 9.26 11.96 -4.00
N PHE A 65 8.79 10.74 -4.25
CA PHE A 65 9.15 9.58 -3.45
C PHE A 65 10.50 9.01 -3.88
N ALA A 66 11.21 8.40 -2.94
CA ALA A 66 12.44 7.64 -3.20
C ALA A 66 12.58 6.48 -2.19
N THR A 67 13.36 5.46 -2.52
CA THR A 67 13.85 4.47 -1.55
C THR A 67 15.30 4.75 -1.21
N ALA A 68 15.71 4.39 0.00
CA ALA A 68 17.10 4.46 0.43
C ALA A 68 17.41 3.37 1.47
N ILE A 69 18.70 3.14 1.70
CA ILE A 69 19.19 2.39 2.85
C ILE A 69 19.67 3.40 3.89
N TRP A 70 19.06 3.40 5.06
CA TRP A 70 19.52 4.13 6.23
C TRP A 70 20.63 3.31 6.92
N LYS A 71 21.89 3.76 6.80
CA LYS A 71 23.10 3.08 7.30
C LYS A 71 22.99 2.72 8.77
N ASN A 72 22.71 3.70 9.63
CA ASN A 72 22.57 3.48 11.07
C ASN A 72 21.24 2.82 11.43
N GLY A 73 20.19 3.05 10.63
CA GLY A 73 18.85 2.56 10.89
C GLY A 73 18.18 3.20 12.10
N SER A 74 16.90 2.86 12.29
CA SER A 74 16.06 3.45 13.33
C SER A 74 16.43 2.96 14.72
N LEU A 75 16.36 3.85 15.71
CA LEU A 75 16.48 3.50 17.12
C LEU A 75 15.33 2.59 17.56
N LYS A 76 15.66 1.53 18.32
CA LYS A 76 14.69 0.59 18.89
C LYS A 76 15.02 0.34 20.35
N TYR A 77 13.98 0.26 21.18
CA TYR A 77 14.15 -0.04 22.59
C TYR A 77 14.20 -1.55 22.82
N ASN A 78 15.33 -2.05 23.31
CA ASN A 78 15.51 -3.41 23.76
C ASN A 78 15.09 -3.51 25.23
N TYR A 79 13.89 -4.07 25.47
CA TYR A 79 13.33 -4.18 26.82
C TYR A 79 14.07 -5.18 27.72
N LYS A 80 14.82 -6.14 27.13
CA LYS A 80 15.60 -7.12 27.92
C LYS A 80 16.86 -6.49 28.48
N GLU A 81 17.46 -5.60 27.72
CA GLU A 81 18.72 -4.92 28.08
C GLU A 81 18.48 -3.47 28.56
N ILE A 82 17.21 -3.03 28.61
CA ILE A 82 16.76 -1.70 29.05
C ILE A 82 17.59 -0.59 28.38
N LYS A 83 17.83 -0.73 27.07
CA LYS A 83 18.64 0.21 26.31
C LYS A 83 18.14 0.38 24.89
N TYR A 84 18.57 1.46 24.25
CA TYR A 84 18.32 1.68 22.84
C TYR A 84 19.42 1.04 22.00
N GLU A 85 19.01 0.34 20.94
CA GLU A 85 19.87 -0.26 19.95
C GLU A 85 19.46 0.18 18.55
N ARG A 86 20.40 0.12 17.62
CA ARG A 86 20.14 0.36 16.20
C ARG A 86 20.38 -0.90 15.41
N LYS A 87 19.45 -1.21 14.49
CA LYS A 87 19.68 -2.22 13.48
C LYS A 87 20.11 -1.52 12.18
N PRO A 88 21.39 -1.67 11.76
CA PRO A 88 21.90 -0.98 10.59
C PRO A 88 21.25 -1.47 9.28
N ASN A 89 21.52 -0.74 8.21
CA ASN A 89 21.12 -1.04 6.83
C ASN A 89 19.61 -1.24 6.67
N LYS A 90 18.84 -0.28 7.19
CA LYS A 90 17.39 -0.33 7.13
C LYS A 90 16.87 0.29 5.84
N GLU A 91 16.12 -0.49 5.06
CA GLU A 91 15.38 0.07 3.92
C GLU A 91 14.28 1.02 4.43
N VAL A 92 14.24 2.22 3.84
CA VAL A 92 13.28 3.27 4.14
C VAL A 92 12.71 3.85 2.86
N THR A 93 11.52 4.44 2.99
CA THR A 93 10.93 5.29 1.96
C THR A 93 11.12 6.74 2.35
N LEU A 94 11.55 7.56 1.40
CA LEU A 94 11.77 8.99 1.55
C LEU A 94 10.69 9.72 0.76
N LYS A 95 10.03 10.70 1.38
CA LYS A 95 9.14 11.65 0.70
C LYS A 95 9.79 13.02 0.73
N CYS A 96 10.32 13.44 -0.42
CA CYS A 96 10.88 14.77 -0.61
C CYS A 96 9.75 15.76 -0.88
N LEU A 97 9.76 16.90 -0.21
CA LEU A 97 8.78 17.96 -0.40
C LEU A 97 9.47 19.19 -0.97
N SER A 98 9.29 19.41 -2.28
CA SER A 98 9.91 20.53 -2.97
C SER A 98 9.45 21.88 -2.41
N ASN A 99 10.39 22.81 -2.25
CA ASN A 99 10.19 24.15 -1.70
C ASN A 99 9.67 24.15 -0.26
N SER A 100 9.86 23.07 0.51
CA SER A 100 9.35 22.96 1.89
C SER A 100 9.94 23.98 2.86
N GLN A 101 11.08 24.60 2.51
CA GLN A 101 11.68 25.65 3.32
C GLN A 101 10.75 26.85 3.53
N ASN A 102 9.88 27.11 2.55
CA ASN A 102 8.96 28.24 2.59
C ASN A 102 7.73 27.97 3.49
N ASN A 103 7.47 26.72 3.87
CA ASN A 103 6.32 26.36 4.70
C ASN A 103 6.57 25.11 5.55
N ILE A 104 7.25 25.29 6.67
CA ILE A 104 7.50 24.21 7.65
C ILE A 104 6.19 23.65 8.22
N CYS A 105 5.15 24.47 8.41
CA CYS A 105 3.87 23.97 8.95
C CYS A 105 3.24 22.92 8.03
N ASP A 106 3.22 23.17 6.71
CA ASP A 106 2.72 22.20 5.71
C ASP A 106 3.54 20.91 5.71
N LEU A 107 4.87 20.99 5.87
CA LEU A 107 5.73 19.81 6.07
C LEU A 107 5.28 18.99 7.29
N LEU A 108 5.06 19.63 8.43
CA LEU A 108 4.68 18.95 9.67
C LEU A 108 3.27 18.33 9.59
N ASP A 109 2.32 19.02 8.97
CA ASP A 109 0.98 18.50 8.74
C ASP A 109 1.00 17.29 7.81
N LYS A 110 1.81 17.35 6.74
CA LYS A 110 2.06 16.18 5.86
C LYS A 110 2.73 15.04 6.61
N ALA A 111 3.72 15.31 7.46
CA ALA A 111 4.36 14.29 8.29
C ALA A 111 3.36 13.58 9.22
N LYS A 112 2.42 14.33 9.81
CA LYS A 112 1.31 13.77 10.60
C LYS A 112 0.36 12.95 9.73
N ALA A 113 -0.03 13.45 8.56
CA ALA A 113 -0.90 12.72 7.61
C ALA A 113 -0.28 11.38 7.17
N TYR A 114 1.04 11.36 6.95
CA TYR A 114 1.80 10.14 6.67
C TYR A 114 2.07 9.26 7.90
N SER A 115 1.57 9.64 9.08
CA SER A 115 1.77 8.91 10.32
C SER A 115 3.25 8.58 10.56
N ILE A 116 4.11 9.60 10.43
CA ILE A 116 5.58 9.50 10.50
C ILE A 116 6.06 8.53 11.59
N LYS A 117 7.05 7.71 11.22
CA LYS A 117 7.61 6.66 12.10
C LYS A 117 9.11 6.73 12.33
N TYR A 118 9.88 7.31 11.42
CA TYR A 118 11.34 7.33 11.52
C TYR A 118 11.91 8.70 11.75
N GLY A 119 11.51 9.71 10.96
CA GLY A 119 12.18 10.98 11.13
C GLY A 119 12.00 11.97 10.00
N ILE A 120 12.67 13.09 10.17
CA ILE A 120 12.81 14.14 9.17
C ILE A 120 14.30 14.24 8.83
N SER A 121 14.59 14.54 7.58
CA SER A 121 15.92 14.84 7.07
C SER A 121 15.85 16.08 6.18
N GLN A 122 17.00 16.56 5.73
CA GLN A 122 17.09 17.66 4.78
C GLN A 122 18.15 17.35 3.73
N ASN A 123 17.77 17.47 2.46
CA ASN A 123 18.69 17.32 1.36
C ASN A 123 19.68 18.50 1.36
N PRO A 124 21.01 18.28 1.43
CA PRO A 124 21.98 19.37 1.48
C PRO A 124 22.11 20.14 0.17
N ASP A 125 21.77 19.52 -0.98
CA ASP A 125 21.93 20.13 -2.30
C ASP A 125 20.74 21.03 -2.66
N THR A 126 19.53 20.57 -2.35
CA THR A 126 18.28 21.26 -2.67
C THR A 126 17.67 21.98 -1.49
N ASN A 127 18.17 21.71 -0.29
CA ASN A 127 17.71 22.33 0.95
C ASN A 127 16.26 21.93 1.34
N ASP A 128 15.64 21.05 0.55
CA ASP A 128 14.32 20.47 0.76
C ASP A 128 14.30 19.48 1.93
N TYR A 129 13.22 19.52 2.71
CA TYR A 129 12.99 18.56 3.79
C TYR A 129 12.42 17.25 3.23
N ILE A 130 12.79 16.17 3.93
CA ILE A 130 12.44 14.81 3.58
C ILE A 130 11.79 14.16 4.78
N ILE A 131 10.61 13.58 4.57
CA ILE A 131 9.97 12.72 5.57
C ILE A 131 10.50 11.30 5.38
N VAL A 132 11.04 10.73 6.45
CA VAL A 132 11.58 9.36 6.50
C VAL A 132 10.48 8.42 7.00
N LEU A 133 10.06 7.52 6.12
CA LEU A 133 8.91 6.64 6.28
C LEU A 133 9.36 5.17 6.28
N ASN A 134 8.52 4.31 6.85
CA ASN A 134 8.66 2.87 6.69
C ASN A 134 8.23 2.41 5.29
N ASN A 135 8.44 1.14 4.97
CA ASN A 135 8.05 0.56 3.69
C ASN A 135 6.53 0.32 3.56
N SER A 136 5.70 1.15 4.18
CA SER A 136 4.23 1.11 4.09
C SER A 136 3.68 1.88 2.88
N TYR A 137 4.54 2.35 1.99
CA TYR A 137 4.18 3.12 0.81
C TYR A 137 4.49 2.34 -0.46
N CYS A 138 3.63 2.48 -1.45
CA CYS A 138 3.78 1.87 -2.75
C CYS A 138 4.99 2.44 -3.48
N LYS A 139 5.84 1.55 -4.01
CA LYS A 139 7.02 1.92 -4.78
C LYS A 139 6.72 2.37 -6.22
N GLU A 140 5.46 2.40 -6.63
CA GLU A 140 5.06 2.81 -7.98
C GLU A 140 4.33 4.14 -7.94
N CYS A 141 3.27 4.24 -7.12
CA CYS A 141 2.44 5.44 -7.02
C CYS A 141 2.67 6.29 -5.76
N GLY A 142 3.44 5.81 -4.77
CA GLY A 142 3.67 6.55 -3.52
C GLY A 142 2.50 6.52 -2.53
N GLU A 143 1.37 5.88 -2.87
CA GLU A 143 0.23 5.74 -1.96
C GLU A 143 0.50 4.77 -0.82
N ARG A 144 -0.11 5.03 0.35
CA ARG A 144 -0.01 4.13 1.50
C ARG A 144 -0.72 2.81 1.21
N TYR A 145 -0.12 1.69 1.59
CA TYR A 145 -0.82 0.40 1.54
C TYR A 145 -2.01 0.41 2.51
N THR A 146 -3.19 0.07 2.01
CA THR A 146 -4.46 0.06 2.76
C THR A 146 -4.76 -1.27 3.46
N GLY A 147 -4.01 -2.34 3.15
CA GLY A 147 -4.22 -3.71 3.66
C GLY A 147 -3.09 -4.24 4.55
N VAL A 148 -3.08 -5.56 4.79
CA VAL A 148 -2.00 -6.23 5.53
C VAL A 148 -0.68 -5.99 4.80
N VAL A 149 0.21 -5.23 5.44
CA VAL A 149 1.50 -4.71 4.93
C VAL A 149 2.40 -5.78 4.28
N LEU A 150 2.13 -7.06 4.53
CA LEU A 150 2.95 -8.19 4.07
C LEU A 150 2.93 -8.38 2.54
N GLN A 151 1.91 -7.94 1.81
CA GLN A 151 1.72 -8.34 0.40
C GLN A 151 2.18 -7.32 -0.64
N LYS A 152 2.65 -6.12 -0.23
CA LYS A 152 3.03 -5.00 -1.13
C LYS A 152 1.99 -4.68 -2.23
N TRP A 153 0.74 -5.12 -2.06
CA TRP A 153 -0.34 -4.86 -2.99
C TRP A 153 -0.88 -3.46 -2.78
N CYS A 154 -0.95 -2.68 -3.85
CA CYS A 154 -1.43 -1.31 -3.84
C CYS A 154 -2.75 -1.21 -4.60
N LYS A 155 -3.85 -1.00 -3.88
CA LYS A 155 -5.19 -0.82 -4.46
C LYS A 155 -5.22 0.27 -5.56
N PRO A 156 -4.69 1.49 -5.34
CA PRO A 156 -4.61 2.51 -6.39
C PRO A 156 -3.87 2.04 -7.65
N CYS A 157 -2.68 1.43 -7.53
CA CYS A 157 -1.97 0.87 -8.69
C CYS A 157 -2.80 -0.19 -9.38
N GLN A 158 -3.48 -1.04 -8.61
CA GLN A 158 -4.28 -2.12 -9.17
C GLN A 158 -5.48 -1.59 -9.96
N ILE A 159 -6.22 -0.64 -9.39
CA ILE A 159 -7.33 0.01 -10.08
C ILE A 159 -6.84 0.69 -11.37
N ASN A 160 -5.69 1.35 -11.34
CA ASN A 160 -5.11 1.97 -12.54
C ASN A 160 -4.72 0.92 -13.59
N ASN A 161 -4.15 -0.22 -13.18
CA ASN A 161 -3.83 -1.33 -14.08
C ASN A 161 -5.10 -1.91 -14.74
N LEU A 162 -6.17 -2.12 -13.96
CA LEU A 162 -7.45 -2.57 -14.49
C LEU A 162 -8.02 -1.57 -15.49
N LYS A 163 -8.02 -0.27 -15.16
CA LYS A 163 -8.46 0.80 -16.08
C LYS A 163 -7.74 0.77 -17.42
N HIS A 164 -6.42 0.54 -17.41
CA HIS A 164 -5.64 0.41 -18.66
C HIS A 164 -6.03 -0.81 -19.50
N ASN A 165 -6.62 -1.83 -18.89
CA ASN A 165 -7.00 -3.08 -19.54
C ASN A 165 -8.51 -3.22 -19.81
N PHE A 166 -9.33 -2.18 -19.54
CA PHE A 166 -10.79 -2.24 -19.75
C PHE A 166 -11.18 -2.71 -21.15
N THR A 167 -10.43 -2.32 -22.18
CA THR A 167 -10.67 -2.74 -23.57
C THR A 167 -10.46 -4.23 -23.81
N ASN A 168 -9.76 -4.95 -22.94
CA ASN A 168 -9.52 -6.39 -23.07
C ASN A 168 -10.73 -7.24 -22.66
N TRP A 169 -11.69 -6.64 -21.93
CA TRP A 169 -12.88 -7.32 -21.40
C TRP A 169 -14.18 -6.80 -22.00
N THR A 170 -14.13 -6.22 -23.19
CA THR A 170 -15.35 -5.77 -23.86
C THR A 170 -16.18 -6.95 -24.34
N SER A 171 -17.47 -6.88 -24.05
CA SER A 171 -18.51 -7.78 -24.55
C SER A 171 -19.10 -7.34 -25.88
N GLY A 172 -18.81 -6.10 -26.30
CA GLY A 172 -19.52 -5.41 -27.39
C GLY A 172 -20.88 -4.84 -26.97
N ASN A 173 -21.25 -4.93 -25.69
CA ASN A 173 -22.45 -4.33 -25.11
C ASN A 173 -22.06 -3.34 -24.01
N GLU A 174 -22.34 -2.06 -24.23
CA GLU A 174 -21.98 -0.95 -23.33
C GLU A 174 -22.46 -1.18 -21.89
N LYS A 175 -23.70 -1.63 -21.68
CA LYS A 175 -24.26 -1.85 -20.34
C LYS A 175 -23.55 -2.97 -19.57
N ILE A 176 -23.13 -4.03 -20.26
CA ILE A 176 -22.39 -5.14 -19.64
C ILE A 176 -20.96 -4.68 -19.32
N ASP A 177 -20.35 -3.93 -20.24
CA ASP A 177 -18.98 -3.43 -20.08
C ASP A 177 -18.90 -2.43 -18.92
N ASP A 178 -19.87 -1.52 -18.80
CA ASP A 178 -19.99 -0.59 -17.67
C ASP A 178 -20.13 -1.33 -16.35
N PHE A 179 -20.99 -2.35 -16.28
CA PHE A 179 -21.14 -3.18 -15.09
C PHE A 179 -19.84 -3.87 -14.70
N ILE A 180 -19.12 -4.47 -15.67
CA ILE A 180 -17.84 -5.12 -15.42
C ILE A 180 -16.84 -4.11 -14.85
N GLN A 181 -16.74 -2.92 -15.44
CA GLN A 181 -15.84 -1.87 -14.97
C GLN A 181 -16.21 -1.42 -13.55
N GLU A 182 -17.50 -1.19 -13.26
CA GLU A 182 -17.95 -0.84 -11.91
C GLU A 182 -17.54 -1.90 -10.87
N MET A 183 -17.72 -3.18 -11.19
CA MET A 183 -17.32 -4.27 -10.29
C MET A 183 -15.80 -4.35 -10.09
N GLN A 184 -15.03 -4.14 -11.16
CA GLN A 184 -13.56 -4.08 -11.10
C GLN A 184 -13.05 -2.91 -10.24
N LEU A 185 -13.78 -1.79 -10.18
CA LEU A 185 -13.43 -0.63 -9.34
C LEU A 185 -13.79 -0.81 -7.85
N LYS A 186 -14.68 -1.77 -7.52
CA LYS A 186 -15.12 -2.07 -6.15
C LYS A 186 -14.17 -2.99 -5.37
N ILE A 187 -13.06 -3.42 -5.95
CA ILE A 187 -12.10 -4.31 -5.27
C ILE A 187 -11.48 -3.63 -4.04
N GLU A 188 -11.32 -4.39 -2.97
CA GLU A 188 -10.74 -3.96 -1.69
C GLU A 188 -9.54 -4.79 -1.27
N ARG A 189 -9.44 -6.05 -1.72
CA ARG A 189 -8.43 -7.01 -1.26
C ARG A 189 -7.80 -7.80 -2.41
N THR A 190 -6.68 -8.45 -2.12
CA THR A 190 -5.93 -9.25 -3.11
C THR A 190 -6.66 -10.49 -3.59
N TRP A 191 -7.59 -11.02 -2.81
CA TRP A 191 -8.38 -12.20 -3.14
C TRP A 191 -9.78 -11.88 -3.68
N ASP A 192 -10.12 -10.60 -3.86
CA ASP A 192 -11.39 -10.23 -4.48
C ASP A 192 -11.40 -10.69 -5.94
N ILE A 193 -12.57 -11.17 -6.38
CA ILE A 193 -12.74 -11.69 -7.73
C ILE A 193 -12.76 -10.51 -8.70
N ILE A 194 -11.89 -10.56 -9.71
CA ILE A 194 -11.96 -9.64 -10.84
C ILE A 194 -13.06 -10.15 -11.77
N VAL A 195 -14.13 -9.38 -11.91
CA VAL A 195 -15.21 -9.69 -12.87
C VAL A 195 -14.72 -9.41 -14.28
N GLU A 196 -15.03 -10.30 -15.22
CA GLU A 196 -14.51 -10.25 -16.59
C GLU A 196 -15.58 -10.71 -17.58
N TRP A 197 -15.57 -10.14 -18.80
CA TRP A 197 -16.23 -10.76 -19.93
C TRP A 197 -15.40 -11.95 -20.42
N ILE A 198 -16.05 -13.09 -20.62
CA ILE A 198 -15.40 -14.32 -21.05
C ILE A 198 -16.05 -14.81 -22.36
N PRO A 199 -15.35 -14.75 -23.50
CA PRO A 199 -15.86 -15.32 -24.75
C PRO A 199 -16.16 -16.80 -24.59
N TYR A 200 -17.28 -17.27 -25.14
CA TYR A 200 -17.70 -18.67 -24.99
C TYR A 200 -16.66 -19.69 -25.47
N SER A 201 -15.83 -19.32 -26.45
CA SER A 201 -14.71 -20.12 -26.97
C SER A 201 -13.62 -20.45 -25.93
N GLN A 202 -13.63 -19.78 -24.77
CA GLN A 202 -12.75 -20.05 -23.63
C GLN A 202 -13.19 -21.26 -22.81
N PHE A 203 -14.38 -21.80 -23.03
CA PHE A 203 -14.90 -22.95 -22.29
C PHE A 203 -14.73 -24.25 -23.08
N ASN A 204 -14.15 -25.26 -22.43
CA ASN A 204 -14.04 -26.62 -22.91
C ASN A 204 -14.90 -27.57 -22.08
N ASN A 205 -15.19 -28.75 -22.63
CA ASN A 205 -15.86 -29.85 -21.92
C ASN A 205 -17.18 -29.41 -21.24
N VAL A 206 -17.97 -28.59 -21.93
CA VAL A 206 -19.25 -28.10 -21.41
C VAL A 206 -20.24 -29.27 -21.28
N LYS A 207 -20.70 -29.53 -20.06
CA LYS A 207 -21.65 -30.61 -19.74
C LYS A 207 -22.83 -30.05 -18.95
N LYS A 208 -24.05 -30.19 -19.49
CA LYS A 208 -25.28 -29.72 -18.82
C LYS A 208 -25.52 -30.46 -17.50
N ILE A 209 -26.09 -29.74 -16.53
CA ILE A 209 -26.49 -30.23 -15.21
C ILE A 209 -27.99 -29.99 -15.06
N GLY A 210 -28.77 -31.06 -14.86
CA GLY A 210 -30.22 -30.95 -14.64
C GLY A 210 -30.98 -30.31 -15.80
N LYS A 211 -32.17 -29.75 -15.51
CA LYS A 211 -33.04 -29.10 -16.49
C LYS A 211 -33.03 -27.56 -16.42
N ASP A 212 -32.35 -26.99 -15.43
CA ASP A 212 -32.46 -25.56 -15.08
C ASP A 212 -31.40 -24.66 -15.72
N GLY A 213 -30.88 -25.04 -16.89
CA GLY A 213 -29.93 -24.21 -17.64
C GLY A 213 -28.50 -24.16 -17.09
N PHE A 214 -28.15 -24.99 -16.10
CA PHE A 214 -26.79 -25.07 -15.58
C PHE A 214 -25.90 -26.01 -16.41
N ALA A 215 -24.60 -25.73 -16.45
CA ALA A 215 -23.58 -26.60 -17.02
C ALA A 215 -22.27 -26.49 -16.24
N THR A 216 -21.46 -27.55 -16.25
CA THR A 216 -20.04 -27.47 -15.85
C THR A 216 -19.17 -27.27 -17.08
N ALA A 217 -18.07 -26.54 -16.95
CA ALA A 217 -17.07 -26.37 -18.00
C ALA A 217 -15.66 -26.22 -17.41
N ILE A 218 -14.65 -26.35 -18.27
CA ILE A 218 -13.27 -25.95 -17.97
C ILE A 218 -13.02 -24.62 -18.66
N TRP A 219 -12.77 -23.56 -17.90
CA TRP A 219 -12.30 -22.29 -18.43
C TRP A 219 -10.80 -22.40 -18.72
N LYS A 220 -10.41 -22.36 -19.99
CA LYS A 220 -9.02 -22.56 -20.47
C LYS A 220 -8.03 -21.62 -19.78
N ASN A 221 -8.34 -20.33 -19.77
CA ASN A 221 -7.49 -19.35 -19.13
C ASN A 221 -7.72 -19.33 -17.62
N GLY A 222 -8.96 -19.51 -17.18
CA GLY A 222 -9.33 -19.41 -15.77
C GLY A 222 -9.33 -17.97 -15.26
N SER A 223 -9.75 -17.82 -14.00
CA SER A 223 -9.90 -16.51 -13.36
C SER A 223 -8.56 -15.86 -13.07
N LEU A 224 -8.54 -14.53 -13.17
CA LEU A 224 -7.39 -13.72 -12.81
C LEU A 224 -7.24 -13.70 -11.28
N LYS A 225 -6.16 -14.30 -10.75
CA LYS A 225 -5.88 -14.36 -9.31
C LYS A 225 -4.57 -13.66 -8.98
N PHE A 226 -4.53 -12.90 -7.88
CA PHE A 226 -3.32 -12.23 -7.44
C PHE A 226 -2.39 -13.21 -6.71
N ASN A 227 -1.16 -13.34 -7.19
CA ASN A 227 -0.11 -14.10 -6.54
C ASN A 227 0.69 -13.17 -5.60
N ASN A 228 0.60 -13.42 -4.29
CA ASN A 228 1.27 -12.63 -3.26
C ASN A 228 2.78 -12.82 -3.19
N GLU A 229 3.30 -13.95 -3.67
CA GLU A 229 4.73 -14.26 -3.63
C GLU A 229 5.46 -13.50 -4.75
N GLU A 230 4.88 -13.52 -5.94
CA GLU A 230 5.44 -12.89 -7.14
C GLU A 230 4.91 -11.46 -7.39
N ILE A 231 3.91 -11.03 -6.61
CA ILE A 231 3.27 -9.70 -6.69
C ILE A 231 2.77 -9.42 -8.11
N LYS A 232 2.06 -10.39 -8.70
CA LYS A 232 1.51 -10.29 -10.05
C LYS A 232 0.22 -11.09 -10.19
N TYR A 233 -0.58 -10.79 -11.20
CA TYR A 233 -1.72 -11.64 -11.53
C TYR A 233 -1.30 -12.83 -12.36
N GLU A 234 -1.87 -13.98 -12.04
CA GLU A 234 -1.72 -15.22 -12.78
C GLU A 234 -3.07 -15.80 -13.13
N ARG A 235 -3.04 -16.72 -14.09
CA ARG A 235 -4.20 -17.45 -14.58
C ARG A 235 -3.86 -18.92 -14.65
N LYS A 236 -4.78 -19.75 -14.19
CA LYS A 236 -4.69 -21.21 -14.29
C LYS A 236 -6.07 -21.74 -14.68
N PRO A 237 -6.15 -22.74 -15.57
CA PRO A 237 -7.42 -23.32 -15.97
C PRO A 237 -8.27 -23.69 -14.75
N ASP A 238 -9.56 -23.34 -14.78
CA ASP A 238 -10.45 -23.52 -13.63
C ASP A 238 -11.74 -24.24 -14.04
N LYS A 239 -12.28 -25.04 -13.13
CA LYS A 239 -13.58 -25.70 -13.34
C LYS A 239 -14.67 -24.76 -12.88
N VAL A 240 -15.57 -24.41 -13.80
CA VAL A 240 -16.61 -23.41 -13.56
C VAL A 240 -18.00 -24.01 -13.76
N THR A 241 -18.98 -23.38 -13.12
CA THR A 241 -20.40 -23.59 -13.40
C THR A 241 -20.91 -22.43 -14.23
N LEU A 242 -21.57 -22.74 -15.33
CA LEU A 242 -22.23 -21.79 -16.21
C LEU A 242 -23.74 -21.86 -15.96
N LYS A 243 -24.42 -20.70 -15.91
CA LYS A 243 -25.87 -20.60 -15.90
C LYS A 243 -26.31 -19.93 -17.21
N CYS A 244 -27.11 -20.63 -18.00
CA CYS A 244 -27.72 -20.08 -19.21
C CYS A 244 -29.01 -19.35 -18.85
N LEU A 245 -29.11 -18.08 -19.23
CA LEU A 245 -30.28 -17.25 -18.96
C LEU A 245 -31.02 -16.98 -20.28
N ASN A 246 -32.16 -17.64 -20.44
CA ASN A 246 -32.98 -17.56 -21.66
C ASN A 246 -33.57 -16.15 -21.80
N ASN A 247 -33.65 -15.64 -23.04
CA ASN A 247 -34.14 -14.29 -23.37
C ASN A 247 -33.36 -13.11 -22.75
N SER A 248 -32.16 -13.35 -22.24
CA SER A 248 -31.31 -12.34 -21.57
C SER A 248 -30.95 -11.12 -22.43
N GLN A 249 -31.00 -11.25 -23.76
CA GLN A 249 -30.76 -10.12 -24.68
C GLN A 249 -31.80 -8.99 -24.53
N ASN A 250 -33.01 -9.30 -24.07
CA ASN A 250 -34.10 -8.31 -23.90
C ASN A 250 -34.23 -7.80 -22.46
N ILE A 251 -33.44 -8.33 -21.51
CA ILE A 251 -33.61 -8.09 -20.07
C ILE A 251 -32.23 -7.96 -19.37
N ILE A 252 -31.35 -7.14 -19.93
CA ILE A 252 -30.01 -6.91 -19.37
C ILE A 252 -30.07 -6.30 -17.97
N SER A 253 -31.06 -5.46 -17.66
CA SER A 253 -31.22 -4.88 -16.32
C SER A 253 -31.49 -5.94 -15.25
N ASP A 254 -32.35 -6.92 -15.54
CA ASP A 254 -32.72 -7.93 -14.55
C ASP A 254 -31.59 -8.95 -14.39
N LEU A 255 -30.84 -9.22 -15.48
CA LEU A 255 -29.60 -9.98 -15.46
C LEU A 255 -28.58 -9.36 -14.49
N LEU A 256 -28.34 -8.06 -14.60
CA LEU A 256 -27.37 -7.36 -13.76
C LEU A 256 -27.83 -7.30 -12.29
N ASN A 257 -29.13 -7.11 -12.04
CA ASN A 257 -29.70 -7.17 -10.70
C ASN A 257 -29.54 -8.56 -10.05
N GLU A 258 -29.67 -9.64 -10.82
CA GLU A 258 -29.44 -11.00 -10.30
C GLU A 258 -27.96 -11.22 -9.94
N VAL A 259 -27.03 -10.74 -10.76
CA VAL A 259 -25.58 -10.84 -10.51
C VAL A 259 -25.15 -9.99 -9.30
N CYS A 260 -25.80 -8.86 -9.03
CA CYS A 260 -25.52 -8.01 -7.86
C CYS A 260 -25.95 -8.60 -6.50
N ASN A 261 -26.84 -9.61 -6.50
CA ASN A 261 -27.45 -10.16 -5.27
C ASN A 261 -26.79 -11.47 -4.79
N PHE A 262 -25.66 -11.86 -5.38
CA PHE A 262 -24.83 -13.00 -4.95
C PHE A 262 -23.52 -12.51 -4.32
#